data_AF-A0AAN7BY40-F1
#
_entry.id   AF-A0AAN7BY40-F1
#
_cell.length_a   1.000
_cell.length_b   1.000
_cell.length_c   1.000
_cell.angle_alpha   90.00
_cell.angle_beta   90.00
_cell.angle_gamma   90.00
#
_symmetry.space_group_name_H-M   'P 1'
#
loop_
_entity.id
_entity.type
_entity.pdbx_description
1 polymer ?
#
loop_
_entity_poly.entity_id
_entity_poly.type
_entity_poly.pdbx_seq_one_letter_code
_entity_poly.pdbx_strand_id
1 'polypeptide(L)'
;MAPTILHLRSETKPLEHRSALTPSTTAALIKAGYVVNVERSPERIFDDAEFEAVGATLVPEGSWEEVPKEHIIIGLKELEEKEFPLKHVHVQFAHCYKQQAGWENVLARFPRGGGTLLDLEFLVDERGRRVAAFGFHAGFAGAALALEVWAWQLNHSEPFPGVASYPNEDALITNVKKAVDTGAQKAGRLPRVIVIGALGRCGSGAVDALRKAGIPEENILKWDMAETAKGGPFKEITDSDIFVNCIYLTSKIPNFVNNESLQVPDRKLSVVCDVSADTTSPFTPVPIYTVATTFDKPTVPVEGLKEGPPLSVISIDHLPSLLPREASEAFSNDLLPSLLTLNDWQNSPVWARAKKLFNEKVATLPASALEK
;
A
#
# COMPACT_ATOMS: atom_id res chain seq x y z
N MET A 1 34.58 -14.17 -6.37
CA MET A 1 33.25 -14.82 -6.40
C MET A 1 32.50 -14.27 -7.60
N ALA A 2 31.66 -15.07 -8.25
CA ALA A 2 30.76 -14.56 -9.28
C ALA A 2 29.82 -13.50 -8.65
N PRO A 3 29.47 -12.43 -9.38
CA PRO A 3 28.57 -11.40 -8.85
C PRO A 3 27.17 -11.99 -8.60
N THR A 4 26.49 -11.50 -7.57
CA THR A 4 25.08 -11.82 -7.33
C THR A 4 24.24 -11.15 -8.42
N ILE A 5 23.36 -11.91 -9.06
CA ILE A 5 22.48 -11.43 -10.12
C ILE A 5 21.07 -11.25 -9.55
N LEU A 6 20.58 -10.02 -9.61
CA LEU A 6 19.21 -9.67 -9.28
C LEU A 6 18.40 -9.58 -10.58
N HIS A 7 17.20 -10.14 -10.58
CA HIS A 7 16.30 -10.12 -11.72
C HIS A 7 14.98 -9.48 -11.31
N LEU A 8 14.80 -8.22 -11.67
CA LEU A 8 13.56 -7.48 -11.41
C LEU A 8 12.50 -7.92 -12.41
N ARG A 9 11.50 -8.67 -11.94
CA ARG A 9 10.38 -9.13 -12.79
C ARG A 9 9.42 -7.99 -13.13
N SER A 10 8.70 -8.13 -14.25
CA SER A 10 7.52 -7.30 -14.56
C SER A 10 6.38 -7.66 -13.60
N GLU A 11 5.55 -6.68 -13.24
CA GLU A 11 4.33 -6.93 -12.47
C GLU A 11 3.19 -7.26 -13.41
N THR A 12 2.42 -8.31 -13.10
CA THR A 12 1.27 -8.72 -13.89
C THR A 12 -0.07 -8.42 -13.20
N LYS A 13 -0.03 -7.97 -11.94
CA LYS A 13 -1.24 -7.56 -11.23
C LYS A 13 -1.82 -6.32 -11.92
N PRO A 14 -3.11 -6.32 -12.31
CA PRO A 14 -3.72 -5.17 -12.96
C PRO A 14 -3.53 -3.90 -12.13
N LEU A 15 -3.15 -2.80 -12.81
CA LEU A 15 -2.93 -1.47 -12.23
C LEU A 15 -1.78 -1.38 -11.20
N GLU A 16 -0.89 -2.38 -11.17
CA GLU A 16 0.34 -2.31 -10.38
C GLU A 16 1.48 -1.66 -11.17
N HIS A 17 1.51 -0.32 -11.12
CA HIS A 17 2.54 0.46 -11.81
C HIS A 17 3.83 0.64 -10.98
N ARG A 18 3.85 0.22 -9.72
CA ARG A 18 5.03 0.37 -8.84
C ARG A 18 6.12 -0.64 -9.19
N SER A 19 7.30 -0.43 -8.64
CA SER A 19 8.42 -1.36 -8.74
C SER A 19 9.16 -1.53 -7.42
N ALA A 20 9.67 -2.75 -7.18
CA ALA A 20 10.48 -3.04 -6.00
C ALA A 20 11.88 -2.40 -6.06
N LEU A 21 12.42 -2.23 -7.27
CA LEU A 21 13.63 -1.47 -7.54
C LEU A 21 13.29 -0.25 -8.39
N THR A 22 13.97 0.86 -8.13
CA THR A 22 13.88 2.07 -8.97
C THR A 22 15.21 2.24 -9.72
N PRO A 23 15.27 3.09 -10.76
CA PRO A 23 16.54 3.42 -11.40
C PRO A 23 17.59 3.87 -10.37
N SER A 24 17.17 4.67 -9.38
CA SER A 24 17.99 5.18 -8.29
C SER A 24 18.62 4.06 -7.45
N THR A 25 17.82 3.09 -6.99
CA THR A 25 18.32 1.98 -6.15
C THR A 25 19.03 0.91 -6.95
N THR A 26 18.64 0.69 -8.21
CA THR A 26 19.37 -0.16 -9.16
C THR A 26 20.79 0.38 -9.39
N ALA A 27 20.96 1.70 -9.57
CA ALA A 27 22.29 2.31 -9.69
C ALA A 27 23.17 2.02 -8.46
N ALA A 28 22.59 2.12 -7.25
CA ALA A 28 23.29 1.84 -6.01
C ALA A 28 23.70 0.36 -5.89
N LEU A 29 22.84 -0.57 -6.32
CA LEU A 29 23.14 -2.01 -6.35
C LEU A 29 24.24 -2.35 -7.35
N ILE A 30 24.19 -1.79 -8.56
CA ILE A 30 25.24 -1.98 -9.57
C ILE A 30 26.59 -1.46 -9.05
N LYS A 31 26.60 -0.28 -8.41
CA LYS A 31 27.79 0.28 -7.76
C LYS A 31 28.33 -0.63 -6.64
N ALA A 32 27.47 -1.38 -5.95
CA ALA A 32 27.85 -2.34 -4.93
C ALA A 32 28.31 -3.70 -5.49
N GLY A 33 28.36 -3.86 -6.83
CA GLY A 33 28.87 -5.05 -7.50
C GLY A 33 27.83 -6.10 -7.86
N TYR A 34 26.53 -5.78 -7.75
CA TYR A 34 25.46 -6.62 -8.27
C TYR A 34 25.35 -6.48 -9.79
N VAL A 35 24.93 -7.55 -10.47
CA VAL A 35 24.38 -7.46 -11.84
C VAL A 35 22.87 -7.37 -11.71
N VAL A 36 22.24 -6.40 -12.35
CA VAL A 36 20.78 -6.21 -12.28
C VAL A 36 20.19 -6.37 -13.68
N ASN A 37 19.41 -7.43 -13.84
CA ASN A 37 18.53 -7.62 -14.98
C ASN A 37 17.16 -7.00 -14.66
N VAL A 38 16.59 -6.30 -15.62
CA VAL A 38 15.27 -5.68 -15.48
C VAL A 38 14.41 -6.16 -16.63
N GLU A 39 13.30 -6.81 -16.32
CA GLU A 39 12.32 -7.13 -17.34
C GLU A 39 11.72 -5.84 -17.90
N ARG A 40 11.63 -5.77 -19.23
CA ARG A 40 10.80 -4.78 -19.91
C ARG A 40 9.38 -4.90 -19.40
N SER A 41 8.73 -3.78 -19.12
CA SER A 41 7.39 -3.79 -18.53
C SER A 41 6.55 -2.66 -19.13
N PRO A 42 5.41 -2.97 -19.78
CA PRO A 42 4.53 -1.94 -20.32
C PRO A 42 3.75 -1.19 -19.24
N GLU A 43 3.63 -1.77 -18.04
CA GLU A 43 2.81 -1.24 -16.94
C GLU A 43 3.63 -0.41 -15.94
N ARG A 44 4.95 -0.58 -15.87
CA ARG A 44 5.79 0.08 -14.86
C ARG A 44 5.82 1.59 -15.09
N ILE A 45 5.73 2.37 -14.01
CA ILE A 45 5.82 3.84 -14.06
C ILE A 45 7.19 4.38 -14.50
N PHE A 46 8.22 3.55 -14.41
CA PHE A 46 9.59 3.87 -14.80
C PHE A 46 9.84 3.37 -16.21
N ASP A 47 10.35 4.26 -17.06
CA ASP A 47 10.71 3.89 -18.42
C ASP A 47 11.90 2.93 -18.42
N ASP A 48 11.87 1.97 -19.35
CA ASP A 48 12.97 1.05 -19.63
C ASP A 48 14.34 1.76 -19.75
N ALA A 49 14.33 2.92 -20.43
CA ALA A 49 15.53 3.74 -20.65
C ALA A 49 16.14 4.30 -19.36
N GLU A 50 15.35 4.52 -18.30
CA GLU A 50 15.87 4.97 -17.01
C GLU A 50 16.72 3.88 -16.35
N PHE A 51 16.34 2.61 -16.51
CA PHE A 51 17.13 1.47 -16.01
C PHE A 51 18.38 1.21 -16.87
N GLU A 52 18.28 1.30 -18.19
CA GLU A 52 19.45 1.18 -19.08
C GLU A 52 20.49 2.27 -18.77
N ALA A 53 20.05 3.50 -18.53
CA ALA A 53 20.94 4.64 -18.24
C ALA A 53 21.79 4.44 -16.97
N VAL A 54 21.33 3.64 -16.02
CA VAL A 54 22.07 3.31 -14.79
C VAL A 54 22.88 2.01 -14.88
N GLY A 55 22.88 1.36 -16.06
CA GLY A 55 23.66 0.17 -16.36
C GLY A 55 22.95 -1.17 -16.10
N ALA A 56 21.62 -1.17 -15.94
CA ALA A 56 20.87 -2.41 -15.86
C ALA A 56 20.77 -3.10 -17.23
N THR A 57 20.68 -4.42 -17.24
CA THR A 57 20.44 -5.19 -18.47
C THR A 57 18.94 -5.37 -18.68
N LEU A 58 18.37 -4.80 -19.75
CA LEU A 58 16.98 -5.08 -20.09
C LEU A 58 16.82 -6.47 -20.71
N VAL A 59 15.82 -7.20 -20.22
CA VAL A 59 15.48 -8.56 -20.66
C VAL A 59 13.97 -8.68 -20.96
N PRO A 60 13.53 -9.67 -21.75
CA PRO A 60 12.11 -9.84 -22.06
C PRO A 60 11.23 -10.01 -20.81
N GLU A 61 10.00 -9.50 -20.88
CA GLU A 61 8.97 -9.73 -19.86
C GLU A 61 8.74 -11.23 -19.63
N GLY A 62 8.62 -11.63 -18.36
CA GLY A 62 8.39 -13.02 -17.96
C GLY A 62 9.60 -13.94 -18.07
N SER A 63 10.76 -13.43 -18.50
CA SER A 63 11.98 -14.23 -18.66
C SER A 63 12.51 -14.84 -17.36
N TRP A 64 12.10 -14.32 -16.19
CA TRP A 64 12.50 -14.81 -14.88
C TRP A 64 12.23 -16.32 -14.66
N GLU A 65 11.24 -16.90 -15.34
CA GLU A 65 10.90 -18.33 -15.17
C GLU A 65 12.07 -19.24 -15.64
N GLU A 66 12.78 -18.80 -16.68
CA GLU A 66 13.80 -19.60 -17.39
C GLU A 66 15.24 -19.23 -17.04
N VAL A 67 15.47 -18.16 -16.26
CA VAL A 67 16.84 -17.79 -15.87
C VAL A 67 17.49 -18.85 -14.95
N PRO A 68 18.84 -18.89 -14.88
CA PRO A 68 19.55 -19.79 -13.97
C PRO A 68 19.06 -19.70 -12.52
N LYS A 69 19.10 -20.83 -11.80
CA LYS A 69 18.55 -20.97 -10.45
C LYS A 69 19.20 -20.02 -9.43
N GLU A 70 20.45 -19.63 -9.69
CA GLU A 70 21.28 -18.78 -8.85
C GLU A 70 20.84 -17.31 -8.86
N HIS A 71 20.00 -16.91 -9.82
CA HIS A 71 19.43 -15.56 -9.84
C HIS A 71 18.45 -15.38 -8.69
N ILE A 72 18.42 -14.18 -8.11
CA ILE A 72 17.41 -13.78 -7.13
C ILE A 72 16.33 -12.99 -7.86
N ILE A 73 15.10 -13.49 -7.85
CA ILE A 73 13.97 -12.83 -8.47
C ILE A 73 13.39 -11.81 -7.50
N ILE A 74 13.33 -10.56 -7.91
CA ILE A 74 12.76 -9.47 -7.13
C ILE A 74 11.51 -8.97 -7.83
N GLY A 75 10.42 -8.86 -7.08
CA GLY A 75 9.18 -8.24 -7.51
C GLY A 75 8.45 -7.64 -6.32
N LEU A 76 7.35 -6.96 -6.57
CA LEU A 76 6.54 -6.35 -5.54
C LEU A 76 5.37 -7.25 -5.16
N LYS A 77 4.49 -7.59 -6.10
CA LYS A 77 3.23 -8.27 -5.77
C LYS A 77 3.32 -9.79 -5.84
N GLU A 78 2.19 -10.43 -5.59
CA GLU A 78 1.98 -11.86 -5.75
C GLU A 78 2.23 -12.30 -7.20
N LEU A 79 2.65 -13.55 -7.38
CA LEU A 79 2.72 -14.16 -8.71
C LEU A 79 1.32 -14.64 -9.12
N GLU A 80 1.07 -14.74 -10.42
CA GLU A 80 -0.09 -15.47 -10.92
C GLU A 80 -0.14 -16.90 -10.35
N GLU A 81 -1.35 -17.35 -10.04
CA GLU A 81 -1.63 -18.70 -9.57
C GLU A 81 -1.43 -19.70 -10.70
N LYS A 82 -0.17 -20.05 -10.93
CA LYS A 82 0.29 -21.11 -11.83
C LYS A 82 0.74 -22.31 -11.00
N GLU A 83 0.62 -23.52 -11.55
CA GLU A 83 0.97 -24.76 -10.83
C GLU A 83 2.47 -25.08 -10.84
N PHE A 84 3.28 -24.39 -11.65
CA PHE A 84 4.68 -24.78 -11.82
C PHE A 84 5.53 -24.55 -10.54
N PRO A 85 6.50 -25.45 -10.26
CA PRO A 85 7.41 -25.31 -9.13
C PRO A 85 8.35 -24.10 -9.24
N LEU A 86 8.54 -23.36 -8.15
CA LEU A 86 9.43 -22.20 -8.08
C LEU A 86 10.82 -22.61 -7.62
N LYS A 87 11.83 -22.47 -8.50
CA LYS A 87 13.21 -22.92 -8.27
C LYS A 87 14.12 -21.86 -7.64
N HIS A 88 13.80 -20.58 -7.80
CA HIS A 88 14.67 -19.46 -7.40
C HIS A 88 14.43 -19.01 -5.95
N VAL A 89 15.31 -18.11 -5.49
CA VAL A 89 15.01 -17.26 -4.33
C VAL A 89 14.17 -16.08 -4.84
N HIS A 90 13.01 -15.85 -4.21
CA HIS A 90 12.11 -14.73 -4.51
C HIS A 90 12.08 -13.73 -3.36
N VAL A 91 12.15 -12.44 -3.70
CA VAL A 91 11.88 -11.32 -2.79
C VAL A 91 10.64 -10.60 -3.30
N GLN A 92 9.50 -10.77 -2.61
CA GLN A 92 8.21 -10.19 -3.00
C GLN A 92 7.22 -10.15 -1.82
N PHE A 93 6.10 -9.44 -1.96
CA PHE A 93 4.91 -9.65 -1.13
C PHE A 93 4.12 -10.84 -1.69
N ALA A 94 4.14 -12.00 -1.02
CA ALA A 94 3.45 -13.18 -1.53
C ALA A 94 2.03 -13.35 -0.98
N HIS A 95 1.69 -12.65 0.11
CA HIS A 95 0.37 -12.72 0.76
C HIS A 95 -0.07 -14.16 1.08
N CYS A 96 0.84 -14.99 1.60
CA CYS A 96 0.55 -16.40 1.92
C CYS A 96 0.85 -16.81 3.37
N TYR A 97 1.18 -15.88 4.26
CA TYR A 97 1.53 -16.20 5.67
C TYR A 97 0.42 -15.95 6.69
N LYS A 98 -0.71 -15.36 6.26
CA LYS A 98 -1.86 -15.01 7.10
C LYS A 98 -3.11 -15.85 6.75
N GLN A 99 -2.89 -17.03 6.16
CA GLN A 99 -3.95 -17.95 5.72
C GLN A 99 -4.96 -17.32 4.74
N GLN A 100 -4.47 -16.44 3.86
CA GLN A 100 -5.26 -15.90 2.76
C GLN A 100 -5.83 -17.04 1.89
N ALA A 101 -6.94 -16.80 1.19
CA ALA A 101 -7.48 -17.79 0.26
C ALA A 101 -6.38 -18.25 -0.73
N GLY A 102 -6.24 -19.57 -0.89
CA GLY A 102 -5.23 -20.15 -1.79
C GLY A 102 -3.78 -20.13 -1.28
N TRP A 103 -3.50 -19.68 -0.05
CA TRP A 103 -2.13 -19.54 0.47
C TRP A 103 -1.27 -20.81 0.36
N GLU A 104 -1.87 -21.98 0.55
CA GLU A 104 -1.18 -23.27 0.47
C GLU A 104 -0.66 -23.55 -0.93
N ASN A 105 -1.45 -23.23 -1.96
CA ASN A 105 -1.07 -23.42 -3.36
C ASN A 105 0.12 -22.52 -3.71
N VAL A 106 0.08 -21.25 -3.28
CA VAL A 106 1.17 -20.29 -3.49
C VAL A 106 2.45 -20.76 -2.79
N LEU A 107 2.35 -21.05 -1.49
CA LEU A 107 3.52 -21.39 -0.69
C LEU A 107 4.15 -22.73 -1.09
N ALA A 108 3.34 -23.73 -1.45
CA ALA A 108 3.84 -25.05 -1.81
C ALA A 108 4.66 -25.06 -3.11
N ARG A 109 4.53 -24.06 -4.00
CA ARG A 109 5.36 -24.00 -5.23
C ARG A 109 6.86 -23.92 -4.94
N PHE A 110 7.24 -23.23 -3.85
CA PHE A 110 8.64 -23.05 -3.47
C PHE A 110 9.34 -24.36 -3.05
N PRO A 111 8.88 -25.10 -2.02
CA PRO A 111 9.53 -26.35 -1.63
C PRO A 111 9.50 -27.41 -2.75
N ARG A 112 8.45 -27.43 -3.59
CA ARG A 112 8.37 -28.30 -4.78
C ARG A 112 9.49 -28.03 -5.79
N GLY A 113 9.88 -26.77 -5.99
CA GLY A 113 10.97 -26.38 -6.89
C GLY A 113 12.34 -26.28 -6.21
N GLY A 114 12.39 -26.47 -4.88
CA GLY A 114 13.57 -26.19 -4.08
C GLY A 114 13.98 -24.71 -4.07
N GLY A 115 12.99 -23.81 -4.23
CA GLY A 115 13.13 -22.36 -4.13
C GLY A 115 12.93 -21.84 -2.71
N THR A 116 12.97 -20.52 -2.54
CA THR A 116 12.81 -19.87 -1.23
C THR A 116 12.07 -18.55 -1.39
N LEU A 117 11.14 -18.25 -0.49
CA LEU A 117 10.50 -16.95 -0.39
C LEU A 117 11.13 -16.13 0.74
N LEU A 118 11.56 -14.92 0.42
CA LEU A 118 11.98 -13.87 1.36
C LEU A 118 10.92 -12.76 1.31
N ASP A 119 9.84 -12.94 2.08
CA ASP A 119 8.65 -12.09 1.95
C ASP A 119 8.89 -10.67 2.48
N LEU A 120 8.66 -9.67 1.61
CA LEU A 120 8.86 -8.24 1.87
C LEU A 120 8.00 -7.72 3.03
N GLU A 121 6.83 -8.33 3.29
CA GLU A 121 5.93 -7.90 4.38
C GLU A 121 6.56 -8.12 5.75
N PHE A 122 7.41 -9.16 5.88
CA PHE A 122 7.93 -9.63 7.16
C PHE A 122 9.42 -9.32 7.36
N LEU A 123 10.02 -8.52 6.48
CA LEU A 123 11.37 -8.01 6.68
C LEU A 123 11.37 -6.96 7.80
N VAL A 124 12.04 -7.29 8.90
CA VAL A 124 12.14 -6.44 10.09
C VAL A 124 13.58 -6.18 10.51
N ASP A 125 13.82 -5.00 11.07
CA ASP A 125 15.07 -4.62 11.74
C ASP A 125 15.27 -5.40 13.05
N GLU A 126 16.39 -5.17 13.72
CA GLU A 126 16.72 -5.83 15.00
C GLU A 126 15.75 -5.49 16.14
N ARG A 127 14.96 -4.42 15.98
CA ARG A 127 13.92 -3.98 16.94
C ARG A 127 12.53 -4.49 16.55
N GLY A 128 12.42 -5.33 15.53
CA GLY A 128 11.16 -5.87 15.03
C GLY A 128 10.33 -4.87 14.20
N ARG A 129 10.91 -3.73 13.79
CA ARG A 129 10.20 -2.76 12.94
C ARG A 129 10.39 -3.13 11.47
N ARG A 130 9.31 -3.07 10.69
CA ARG A 130 9.38 -3.33 9.24
C ARG A 130 10.37 -2.40 8.54
N VAL A 131 11.29 -2.98 7.78
CA VAL A 131 12.38 -2.26 7.09
C VAL A 131 11.84 -1.34 5.99
N ALA A 132 10.86 -1.82 5.22
CA ALA A 132 10.23 -1.06 4.13
C ALA A 132 8.72 -1.28 4.12
N ALA A 133 7.96 -0.21 3.90
CA ALA A 133 6.50 -0.24 3.78
C ALA A 133 6.00 1.00 3.05
N PHE A 134 4.81 0.90 2.44
CA PHE A 134 4.20 1.99 1.68
C PHE A 134 3.38 2.99 2.52
N GLY A 135 3.54 2.96 3.84
CA GLY A 135 2.62 3.66 4.77
C GLY A 135 2.43 5.14 4.45
N PHE A 136 3.52 5.88 4.23
CA PHE A 136 3.46 7.32 3.93
C PHE A 136 2.60 7.61 2.70
N HIS A 137 2.90 6.98 1.58
CA HIS A 137 2.17 7.19 0.33
C HIS A 137 0.74 6.64 0.36
N ALA A 138 0.45 5.65 1.19
CA ALA A 138 -0.93 5.20 1.42
C ALA A 138 -1.78 6.31 2.05
N GLY A 139 -1.26 6.94 3.11
CA GLY A 139 -1.93 8.07 3.76
C GLY A 139 -2.01 9.29 2.87
N PHE A 140 -0.94 9.59 2.13
CA PHE A 140 -0.87 10.71 1.19
C PHE A 140 -1.95 10.58 0.10
N ALA A 141 -1.99 9.45 -0.59
CA ALA A 141 -2.96 9.16 -1.63
C ALA A 141 -4.40 9.11 -1.06
N GLY A 142 -4.59 8.50 0.11
CA GLY A 142 -5.89 8.41 0.77
C GLY A 142 -6.47 9.78 1.12
N ALA A 143 -5.66 10.66 1.73
CA ALA A 143 -6.08 12.02 2.05
C ALA A 143 -6.33 12.87 0.80
N ALA A 144 -5.47 12.76 -0.22
CA ALA A 144 -5.64 13.43 -1.50
C ALA A 144 -6.96 13.05 -2.19
N LEU A 145 -7.24 11.74 -2.30
CA LEU A 145 -8.48 11.24 -2.88
C LEU A 145 -9.70 11.65 -2.05
N ALA A 146 -9.60 11.65 -0.72
CA ALA A 146 -10.69 12.08 0.15
C ALA A 146 -11.06 13.57 -0.06
N LEU A 147 -10.08 14.44 -0.32
CA LEU A 147 -10.32 15.84 -0.66
C LEU A 147 -11.04 15.99 -2.01
N GLU A 148 -10.64 15.21 -3.02
CA GLU A 148 -11.31 15.20 -4.33
C GLU A 148 -12.76 14.71 -4.21
N VAL A 149 -13.02 13.64 -3.45
CA VAL A 149 -14.36 13.12 -3.20
C VAL A 149 -15.22 14.13 -2.44
N TRP A 150 -14.66 14.79 -1.41
CA TRP A 150 -15.37 15.82 -0.66
C TRP A 150 -15.83 16.96 -1.57
N ALA A 151 -14.91 17.48 -2.40
CA ALA A 151 -15.20 18.52 -3.35
C ALA A 151 -16.24 18.09 -4.39
N TRP A 152 -16.14 16.85 -4.88
CA TRP A 152 -17.08 16.30 -5.86
C TRP A 152 -18.50 16.23 -5.33
N GLN A 153 -18.70 15.64 -4.14
CA GLN A 153 -20.03 15.47 -3.52
C GLN A 153 -20.75 16.80 -3.25
N LEU A 154 -20.02 17.91 -3.12
CA LEU A 154 -20.61 19.24 -2.97
C LEU A 154 -21.17 19.79 -4.29
N ASN A 155 -20.60 19.37 -5.42
CA ASN A 155 -20.87 19.92 -6.74
C ASN A 155 -21.71 18.98 -7.62
N HIS A 156 -21.79 17.70 -7.26
CA HIS A 156 -22.36 16.63 -8.08
C HIS A 156 -23.28 15.74 -7.24
N SER A 157 -24.23 15.08 -7.92
CA SER A 157 -25.19 14.15 -7.29
C SER A 157 -24.86 12.69 -7.59
N GLU A 158 -24.07 12.46 -8.62
CA GLU A 158 -23.59 11.18 -9.10
C GLU A 158 -22.37 10.69 -8.30
N PRO A 159 -22.10 9.37 -8.27
CA PRO A 159 -20.92 8.82 -7.62
C PRO A 159 -19.62 9.41 -8.17
N PHE A 160 -18.59 9.49 -7.33
CA PHE A 160 -17.26 9.92 -7.75
C PHE A 160 -16.72 8.98 -8.85
N PRO A 161 -16.19 9.52 -9.96
CA PRO A 161 -15.73 8.72 -11.09
C PRO A 161 -14.46 7.93 -10.75
N GLY A 162 -14.10 6.98 -11.61
CA GLY A 162 -12.84 6.26 -11.50
C GLY A 162 -11.62 7.18 -11.64
N VAL A 163 -10.51 6.78 -11.02
CA VAL A 163 -9.27 7.57 -10.96
C VAL A 163 -8.09 6.75 -11.49
N ALA A 164 -7.27 7.36 -12.33
CA ALA A 164 -6.01 6.77 -12.78
C ALA A 164 -4.84 7.19 -11.87
N SER A 165 -3.73 6.46 -11.96
CA SER A 165 -2.50 6.86 -11.28
C SER A 165 -1.96 8.20 -11.81
N TYR A 166 -1.25 8.92 -10.95
CA TYR A 166 -0.60 10.18 -11.29
C TYR A 166 0.87 9.94 -11.65
N PRO A 167 1.42 10.70 -12.62
CA PRO A 167 2.81 10.54 -13.03
C PRO A 167 3.80 11.02 -11.96
N ASN A 168 3.38 11.94 -11.10
CA ASN A 168 4.18 12.50 -10.01
C ASN A 168 3.31 13.28 -9.00
N GLU A 169 3.90 13.63 -7.87
CA GLU A 169 3.23 14.27 -6.74
C GLU A 169 2.67 15.65 -7.11
N ASP A 170 3.42 16.42 -7.90
CA ASP A 170 3.01 17.76 -8.34
C ASP A 170 1.73 17.72 -9.17
N ALA A 171 1.58 16.73 -10.05
CA ALA A 171 0.37 16.53 -10.84
C ALA A 171 -0.84 16.20 -9.95
N LEU A 172 -0.66 15.31 -8.97
CA LEU A 172 -1.68 14.95 -7.98
C LEU A 172 -2.11 16.18 -7.17
N ILE A 173 -1.16 16.87 -6.53
CA ILE A 173 -1.45 18.03 -5.68
C ILE A 173 -2.06 19.18 -6.47
N THR A 174 -1.65 19.38 -7.73
CA THR A 174 -2.27 20.39 -8.60
C THR A 174 -3.74 20.09 -8.85
N ASN A 175 -4.10 18.82 -9.08
CA ASN A 175 -5.51 18.45 -9.27
C ASN A 175 -6.32 18.57 -7.97
N VAL A 176 -5.77 18.06 -6.87
CA VAL A 176 -6.38 18.14 -5.55
C VAL A 176 -6.66 19.58 -5.15
N LYS A 177 -5.72 20.52 -5.38
CA LYS A 177 -5.94 21.95 -5.10
C LYS A 177 -7.14 22.51 -5.87
N LYS A 178 -7.26 22.19 -7.16
CA LYS A 178 -8.40 22.65 -7.98
C LYS A 178 -9.73 22.08 -7.45
N ALA A 179 -9.74 20.81 -7.04
CA ALA A 179 -10.89 20.20 -6.42
C ALA A 179 -11.24 20.91 -5.10
N VAL A 180 -10.27 21.09 -4.20
CA VAL A 180 -10.43 21.80 -2.92
C VAL A 180 -10.96 23.21 -3.13
N ASP A 181 -10.42 23.98 -4.07
CA ASP A 181 -10.89 25.34 -4.38
C ASP A 181 -12.36 25.35 -4.80
N THR A 182 -12.74 24.42 -5.68
CA THR A 182 -14.12 24.28 -6.16
C THR A 182 -15.08 23.86 -5.03
N GLY A 183 -14.66 22.90 -4.21
CA GLY A 183 -15.41 22.48 -3.01
C GLY A 183 -15.56 23.63 -2.01
N ALA A 184 -14.49 24.40 -1.77
CA ALA A 184 -14.47 25.50 -0.83
C ALA A 184 -15.37 26.66 -1.27
N GLN A 185 -15.40 26.98 -2.57
CA GLN A 185 -16.34 27.96 -3.13
C GLN A 185 -17.80 27.54 -2.89
N LYS A 186 -18.10 26.24 -3.04
CA LYS A 186 -19.45 25.70 -2.82
C LYS A 186 -19.85 25.66 -1.34
N ALA A 187 -18.92 25.26 -0.47
CA ALA A 187 -19.14 25.16 0.97
C ALA A 187 -19.02 26.51 1.72
N GLY A 188 -18.43 27.53 1.10
CA GLY A 188 -18.09 28.81 1.73
C GLY A 188 -16.94 28.73 2.75
N ARG A 189 -16.20 27.62 2.78
CA ARG A 189 -15.07 27.35 3.69
C ARG A 189 -14.24 26.16 3.22
N LEU A 190 -13.02 26.04 3.72
CA LEU A 190 -12.19 24.84 3.57
C LEU A 190 -12.69 23.70 4.48
N PRO A 191 -12.42 22.43 4.12
CA PRO A 191 -12.83 21.29 4.94
C PRO A 191 -12.01 21.22 6.23
N ARG A 192 -12.65 20.74 7.29
CA ARG A 192 -11.99 20.24 8.50
C ARG A 192 -11.75 18.75 8.32
N VAL A 193 -10.52 18.30 8.56
CA VAL A 193 -10.11 16.91 8.35
C VAL A 193 -9.57 16.35 9.66
N ILE A 194 -10.08 15.21 10.09
CA ILE A 194 -9.51 14.45 11.21
C ILE A 194 -8.70 13.28 10.67
N VAL A 195 -7.47 13.15 11.15
CA VAL A 195 -6.56 12.03 10.85
C VAL A 195 -6.30 11.30 12.16
N ILE A 196 -6.73 10.03 12.26
CA ILE A 196 -6.47 9.18 13.42
C ILE A 196 -5.31 8.23 13.11
N GLY A 197 -4.31 8.18 13.99
CA GLY A 197 -3.00 7.55 13.71
C GLY A 197 -2.00 8.53 13.09
N ALA A 198 -2.12 9.82 13.42
CA ALA A 198 -1.40 10.93 12.81
C ALA A 198 0.13 10.88 12.98
N LEU A 199 0.64 10.21 14.03
CA LEU A 199 2.09 10.12 14.31
C LEU A 199 2.77 8.97 13.55
N GLY A 200 1.99 8.04 13.00
CA GLY A 200 2.51 6.94 12.18
C GLY A 200 2.96 7.39 10.79
N ARG A 201 3.59 6.48 10.04
CA ARG A 201 3.98 6.71 8.63
C ARG A 201 2.78 7.13 7.78
N CYS A 202 1.66 6.40 7.89
CA CYS A 202 0.41 6.72 7.19
C CYS A 202 -0.12 8.10 7.56
N GLY A 203 -0.30 8.37 8.86
CA GLY A 203 -0.83 9.65 9.31
C GLY A 203 0.03 10.83 8.88
N SER A 204 1.36 10.69 8.94
CA SER A 204 2.30 11.70 8.48
C SER A 204 2.12 12.02 6.99
N GLY A 205 1.94 10.99 6.15
CA GLY A 205 1.68 11.19 4.72
C GLY A 205 0.32 11.83 4.44
N ALA A 206 -0.72 11.43 5.18
CA ALA A 206 -2.03 12.06 5.09
C ALA A 206 -1.96 13.56 5.44
N VAL A 207 -1.33 13.89 6.56
CA VAL A 207 -1.13 15.29 7.00
C VAL A 207 -0.30 16.09 5.99
N ASP A 208 0.74 15.50 5.40
CA ASP A 208 1.55 16.15 4.37
C ASP A 208 0.73 16.46 3.11
N ALA A 209 -0.07 15.51 2.62
CA ALA A 209 -0.98 15.74 1.49
C ALA A 209 -1.97 16.88 1.77
N LEU A 210 -2.58 16.92 2.96
CA LEU A 210 -3.51 17.98 3.37
C LEU A 210 -2.82 19.36 3.36
N ARG A 211 -1.62 19.46 3.92
CA ARG A 211 -0.84 20.71 3.92
C ARG A 211 -0.48 21.15 2.51
N LYS A 212 0.01 20.22 1.69
CA LYS A 212 0.37 20.50 0.29
C LYS A 212 -0.85 20.90 -0.53
N ALA A 213 -2.03 20.36 -0.24
CA ALA A 213 -3.31 20.76 -0.83
C ALA A 213 -3.82 22.13 -0.34
N GLY A 214 -3.14 22.78 0.61
CA GLY A 214 -3.51 24.11 1.11
C GLY A 214 -4.52 24.10 2.25
N ILE A 215 -4.76 22.95 2.91
CA ILE A 215 -5.60 22.88 4.10
C ILE A 215 -4.85 23.53 5.28
N PRO A 216 -5.42 24.56 5.94
CA PRO A 216 -4.79 25.23 7.08
C PRO A 216 -4.59 24.28 8.26
N GLU A 217 -3.54 24.49 9.05
CA GLU A 217 -3.19 23.59 10.16
C GLU A 217 -4.30 23.50 11.21
N GLU A 218 -5.03 24.59 11.45
CA GLU A 218 -6.18 24.66 12.34
C GLU A 218 -7.36 23.79 11.89
N ASN A 219 -7.41 23.43 10.60
CA ASN A 219 -8.42 22.53 10.04
C ASN A 219 -8.00 21.06 10.08
N ILE A 220 -6.75 20.75 10.44
CA ILE A 220 -6.22 19.38 10.47
C ILE A 220 -6.16 18.89 11.92
N LEU A 221 -7.14 18.08 12.31
CA LEU A 221 -7.17 17.41 13.61
C LEU A 221 -6.29 16.16 13.56
N LYS A 222 -5.12 16.24 14.18
CA LYS A 222 -4.14 15.15 14.23
C LYS A 222 -4.31 14.38 15.53
N TRP A 223 -4.90 13.19 15.46
CA TRP A 223 -5.17 12.35 16.61
C TRP A 223 -4.32 11.09 16.58
N ASP A 224 -3.93 10.63 17.75
CA ASP A 224 -3.23 9.38 17.95
C ASP A 224 -3.68 8.71 19.25
N MET A 225 -2.88 7.78 19.78
CA MET A 225 -3.21 7.00 20.96
C MET A 225 -3.68 7.84 22.15
N ALA A 226 -3.10 9.03 22.36
CA ALA A 226 -3.43 9.91 23.47
C ALA A 226 -4.91 10.34 23.43
N GLU A 227 -5.42 10.67 22.25
CA GLU A 227 -6.81 11.09 22.06
C GLU A 227 -7.76 9.89 21.98
N THR A 228 -7.34 8.79 21.32
CA THR A 228 -8.21 7.62 21.14
C THR A 228 -8.35 6.77 22.41
N ALA A 229 -7.45 6.91 23.38
CA ALA A 229 -7.47 6.14 24.64
C ALA A 229 -8.77 6.30 25.45
N LYS A 230 -9.52 7.40 25.25
CA LYS A 230 -10.83 7.62 25.89
C LYS A 230 -11.92 6.63 25.45
N GLY A 231 -11.71 5.94 24.32
CA GLY A 231 -12.68 5.04 23.70
C GLY A 231 -13.73 5.81 22.90
N GLY A 232 -14.07 5.29 21.71
CA GLY A 232 -15.11 5.86 20.86
C GLY A 232 -16.54 5.45 21.24
N PRO A 233 -17.56 5.91 20.49
CA PRO A 233 -17.45 6.70 19.27
C PRO A 233 -17.03 8.15 19.51
N PHE A 234 -16.39 8.79 18.52
CA PHE A 234 -15.84 10.14 18.64
C PHE A 234 -16.68 11.17 17.90
N LYS A 235 -17.21 12.17 18.62
CA LYS A 235 -17.95 13.29 18.02
C LYS A 235 -17.06 14.11 17.07
N GLU A 236 -15.76 14.14 17.33
CA GLU A 236 -14.78 14.85 16.50
C GLU A 236 -14.71 14.30 15.07
N ILE A 237 -15.13 13.05 14.86
CA ILE A 237 -15.32 12.47 13.53
C ILE A 237 -16.54 13.08 12.84
N THR A 238 -17.71 13.10 13.48
CA THR A 238 -18.93 13.66 12.87
C THR A 238 -18.90 15.17 12.69
N ASP A 239 -18.10 15.88 13.51
CA ASP A 239 -17.86 17.33 13.43
C ASP A 239 -16.85 17.75 12.35
N SER A 240 -16.11 16.80 11.79
CA SER A 240 -15.17 17.02 10.68
C SER A 240 -15.85 16.70 9.35
N ASP A 241 -15.40 17.31 8.24
CA ASP A 241 -15.94 17.03 6.91
C ASP A 241 -15.41 15.71 6.34
N ILE A 242 -14.15 15.39 6.68
CA ILE A 242 -13.41 14.24 6.21
C ILE A 242 -12.75 13.54 7.40
N PHE A 243 -12.82 12.22 7.43
CA PHE A 243 -12.09 11.37 8.37
C PHE A 243 -11.13 10.44 7.63
N VAL A 244 -9.84 10.50 7.94
CA VAL A 244 -8.81 9.59 7.45
C VAL A 244 -8.36 8.67 8.59
N ASN A 245 -8.63 7.36 8.48
CA ASN A 245 -8.15 6.36 9.43
C ASN A 245 -6.81 5.77 8.98
N CYS A 246 -5.78 5.90 9.81
CA CYS A 246 -4.44 5.34 9.60
C CYS A 246 -4.06 4.29 10.65
N ILE A 247 -5.02 3.77 11.44
CA ILE A 247 -4.78 2.75 12.45
C ILE A 247 -5.30 1.39 11.97
N TYR A 248 -4.38 0.45 11.79
CA TYR A 248 -4.67 -0.98 11.64
C TYR A 248 -4.70 -1.65 13.01
N LEU A 249 -5.73 -2.45 13.27
CA LEU A 249 -5.93 -3.12 14.56
C LEU A 249 -5.87 -4.64 14.44
N THR A 250 -5.19 -5.25 15.40
CA THR A 250 -5.11 -6.71 15.57
C THR A 250 -5.97 -7.22 16.73
N SER A 251 -6.70 -6.32 17.40
CA SER A 251 -7.60 -6.64 18.50
C SER A 251 -8.80 -5.68 18.50
N LYS A 252 -9.93 -6.12 19.06
CA LYS A 252 -11.13 -5.30 19.13
C LYS A 252 -10.96 -4.17 20.14
N ILE A 253 -11.26 -2.94 19.71
CA ILE A 253 -11.41 -1.76 20.56
C ILE A 253 -12.82 -1.17 20.36
N PRO A 254 -13.27 -0.22 21.19
CA PRO A 254 -14.48 0.54 20.92
C PRO A 254 -14.42 1.20 19.53
N ASN A 255 -15.50 1.10 18.76
CA ASN A 255 -15.54 1.68 17.42
C ASN A 255 -15.27 3.19 17.48
N PHE A 256 -14.48 3.70 16.54
CA PHE A 256 -14.27 5.14 16.37
C PHE A 256 -15.56 5.82 15.89
N VAL A 257 -16.28 5.14 15.00
CA VAL A 257 -17.58 5.56 14.46
C VAL A 257 -18.41 4.32 14.14
N ASN A 258 -19.73 4.43 14.22
CA ASN A 258 -20.70 3.41 13.83
C ASN A 258 -21.99 4.07 13.30
N ASN A 259 -22.91 3.26 12.76
CA ASN A 259 -24.16 3.75 12.19
C ASN A 259 -24.97 4.59 13.18
N GLU A 260 -25.00 4.23 14.47
CA GLU A 260 -25.71 5.00 15.49
C GLU A 260 -25.09 6.39 15.71
N SER A 261 -23.76 6.46 15.81
CA SER A 261 -23.04 7.73 16.01
C SER A 261 -23.12 8.67 14.81
N LEU A 262 -23.38 8.14 13.61
CA LEU A 262 -23.53 8.92 12.38
C LEU A 262 -24.92 9.55 12.22
N GLN A 263 -25.93 9.10 12.97
CA GLN A 263 -27.31 9.57 12.90
C GLN A 263 -27.52 10.82 13.78
N VAL A 264 -26.72 11.85 13.53
CA VAL A 264 -26.82 13.13 14.24
C VAL A 264 -27.20 14.25 13.24
N PRO A 265 -28.21 15.10 13.55
CA PRO A 265 -28.72 16.12 12.61
C PRO A 265 -27.66 17.12 12.13
N ASP A 266 -26.65 17.39 12.96
CA ASP A 266 -25.57 18.35 12.69
C ASP A 266 -24.29 17.70 12.12
N ARG A 267 -24.34 16.44 11.67
CA ARG A 267 -23.21 15.75 11.06
C ARG A 267 -22.68 16.53 9.85
N LYS A 268 -21.38 16.83 9.86
CA LYS A 268 -20.65 17.43 8.72
C LYS A 268 -19.91 16.39 7.89
N LEU A 269 -19.52 15.28 8.51
CA LEU A 269 -18.75 14.22 7.87
C LEU A 269 -19.45 13.75 6.60
N SER A 270 -18.75 13.82 5.48
CA SER A 270 -19.26 13.38 4.17
C SER A 270 -18.31 12.40 3.48
N VAL A 271 -17.07 12.26 3.96
CA VAL A 271 -16.08 11.31 3.43
C VAL A 271 -15.34 10.63 4.56
N VAL A 272 -15.24 9.30 4.49
CA VAL A 272 -14.29 8.50 5.28
C VAL A 272 -13.29 7.86 4.33
N CYS A 273 -12.01 8.05 4.56
CA CYS A 273 -10.96 7.26 3.93
C CYS A 273 -10.34 6.33 4.98
N ASP A 274 -10.67 5.05 4.89
CA ASP A 274 -10.06 4.03 5.75
C ASP A 274 -8.82 3.46 5.05
N VAL A 275 -7.66 4.07 5.28
CA VAL A 275 -6.38 3.62 4.69
C VAL A 275 -5.97 2.25 5.25
N SER A 276 -6.49 1.90 6.42
CA SER A 276 -6.25 0.61 7.07
C SER A 276 -7.35 -0.41 6.75
N ALA A 277 -8.13 -0.18 5.68
CA ALA A 277 -9.24 -1.03 5.29
C ALA A 277 -8.81 -2.49 5.14
N ASP A 278 -9.52 -3.35 5.84
CA ASP A 278 -9.42 -4.80 5.72
C ASP A 278 -10.83 -5.37 5.95
N THR A 279 -11.53 -5.66 4.84
CA THR A 279 -12.91 -6.18 4.88
C THR A 279 -13.00 -7.59 5.45
N THR A 280 -11.87 -8.26 5.68
CA THR A 280 -11.82 -9.58 6.32
C THR A 280 -11.59 -9.52 7.83
N SER A 281 -11.18 -8.35 8.34
CA SER A 281 -10.87 -8.16 9.76
C SER A 281 -12.12 -7.93 10.60
N PRO A 282 -12.36 -8.73 11.66
CA PRO A 282 -13.43 -8.47 12.62
C PRO A 282 -13.12 -7.28 13.55
N PHE A 283 -11.92 -6.72 13.45
CA PHE A 283 -11.40 -5.72 14.38
C PHE A 283 -11.49 -4.29 13.85
N THR A 284 -12.08 -4.05 12.68
CA THR A 284 -12.21 -2.68 12.16
C THR A 284 -12.88 -1.77 13.20
N PRO A 285 -12.30 -0.59 13.48
CA PRO A 285 -12.92 0.41 14.35
C PRO A 285 -13.93 1.28 13.60
N VAL A 286 -14.12 1.05 12.28
CA VAL A 286 -14.99 1.82 11.38
C VAL A 286 -16.02 0.89 10.70
N PRO A 287 -16.90 0.17 11.45
CA PRO A 287 -17.85 -0.80 10.89
C PRO A 287 -19.06 -0.13 10.22
N ILE A 288 -18.83 0.60 9.13
CA ILE A 288 -19.85 1.33 8.35
C ILE A 288 -19.84 0.96 6.86
N TYR A 289 -19.01 -0.01 6.47
CA TYR A 289 -18.89 -0.50 5.10
C TYR A 289 -18.45 -1.98 5.10
N THR A 290 -18.70 -2.67 3.98
CA THR A 290 -18.31 -4.08 3.78
C THR A 290 -17.60 -4.32 2.44
N VAL A 291 -17.44 -3.27 1.63
CA VAL A 291 -16.84 -3.33 0.28
C VAL A 291 -15.43 -2.76 0.34
N ALA A 292 -14.46 -3.45 -0.26
CA ALA A 292 -13.16 -2.88 -0.60
C ALA A 292 -13.30 -2.17 -1.95
N THR A 293 -13.17 -0.84 -1.98
CA THR A 293 -13.30 -0.06 -3.21
C THR A 293 -12.07 -0.21 -4.11
N THR A 294 -12.19 0.17 -5.38
CA THR A 294 -11.10 0.09 -6.37
C THR A 294 -10.89 1.43 -7.05
N PHE A 295 -9.80 1.63 -7.78
CA PHE A 295 -9.59 2.88 -8.52
C PHE A 295 -10.69 3.17 -9.55
N ASP A 296 -11.29 2.15 -10.19
CA ASP A 296 -12.42 2.33 -11.11
C ASP A 296 -13.73 2.72 -10.41
N LYS A 297 -13.90 2.28 -9.15
CA LYS A 297 -15.06 2.61 -8.31
C LYS A 297 -14.58 2.95 -6.89
N PRO A 298 -14.04 4.16 -6.68
CA PRO A 298 -13.23 4.49 -5.49
C PRO A 298 -14.04 4.71 -4.22
N THR A 299 -15.35 4.88 -4.34
CA THR A 299 -16.25 5.15 -3.21
C THR A 299 -17.40 4.15 -3.12
N VAL A 300 -17.81 3.83 -1.89
CA VAL A 300 -19.07 3.14 -1.59
C VAL A 300 -19.91 4.01 -0.64
N PRO A 301 -21.22 4.19 -0.87
CA PRO A 301 -22.07 4.96 0.03
C PRO A 301 -22.31 4.21 1.35
N VAL A 302 -22.44 4.96 2.45
CA VAL A 302 -22.95 4.43 3.73
C VAL A 302 -24.47 4.49 3.70
N GLU A 303 -25.11 3.32 3.70
CA GLU A 303 -26.57 3.20 3.59
C GLU A 303 -27.29 3.41 4.93
N GLY A 304 -28.58 3.75 4.87
CA GLY A 304 -29.45 3.81 6.06
C GLY A 304 -29.33 5.07 6.92
N LEU A 305 -28.48 6.02 6.55
CA LEU A 305 -28.40 7.34 7.21
C LEU A 305 -29.61 8.20 6.83
N LYS A 306 -30.28 8.76 7.84
CA LYS A 306 -31.47 9.63 7.68
C LYS A 306 -31.16 11.11 7.87
N GLU A 307 -30.08 11.40 8.58
CA GLU A 307 -29.63 12.73 8.96
C GLU A 307 -28.28 13.06 8.32
N GLY A 308 -28.00 14.33 8.08
CA GLY A 308 -26.71 14.82 7.56
C GLY A 308 -26.51 14.63 6.04
N PRO A 309 -25.36 15.07 5.49
CA PRO A 309 -25.05 14.95 4.07
C PRO A 309 -24.83 13.49 3.65
N PRO A 310 -24.88 13.15 2.36
CA PRO A 310 -24.41 11.85 1.87
C PRO A 310 -22.99 11.53 2.40
N LEU A 311 -22.78 10.29 2.79
CA LEU A 311 -21.49 9.82 3.33
C LEU A 311 -20.95 8.71 2.43
N SER A 312 -19.72 8.90 1.95
CA SER A 312 -19.01 7.89 1.16
C SER A 312 -17.76 7.39 1.89
N VAL A 313 -17.44 6.11 1.69
CA VAL A 313 -16.22 5.48 2.18
C VAL A 313 -15.29 5.17 1.02
N ILE A 314 -14.01 5.50 1.18
CA ILE A 314 -12.88 5.02 0.39
C ILE A 314 -12.20 3.92 1.21
N SER A 315 -12.11 2.72 0.65
CA SER A 315 -11.55 1.52 1.27
C SER A 315 -10.63 0.77 0.30
N ILE A 316 -9.92 1.52 -0.55
CA ILE A 316 -8.93 0.98 -1.50
C ILE A 316 -7.73 0.43 -0.71
N ASP A 317 -7.40 -0.85 -0.89
CA ASP A 317 -6.32 -1.54 -0.15
C ASP A 317 -4.92 -1.35 -0.77
N HIS A 318 -4.83 -0.65 -1.90
CA HIS A 318 -3.59 -0.38 -2.64
C HIS A 318 -3.44 1.11 -3.02
N LEU A 319 -3.85 2.01 -2.12
CA LEU A 319 -3.73 3.47 -2.26
C LEU A 319 -2.37 4.00 -2.77
N PRO A 320 -1.20 3.46 -2.38
CA PRO A 320 0.08 3.95 -2.91
C PRO A 320 0.23 3.82 -4.43
N SER A 321 -0.56 2.99 -5.10
CA SER A 321 -0.58 2.88 -6.57
C SER A 321 -1.17 4.12 -7.25
N LEU A 322 -1.82 5.03 -6.50
CA LEU A 322 -2.22 6.35 -7.02
C LEU A 322 -1.00 7.22 -7.33
N LEU A 323 0.12 7.01 -6.63
CA LEU A 323 1.36 7.74 -6.80
C LEU A 323 2.56 6.78 -6.93
N PRO A 324 2.61 5.98 -8.00
CA PRO A 324 3.45 4.79 -8.05
C PRO A 324 4.95 5.10 -8.10
N ARG A 325 5.37 6.21 -8.70
CA ARG A 325 6.80 6.58 -8.81
C ARG A 325 7.38 6.91 -7.43
N GLU A 326 6.80 7.87 -6.72
CA GLU A 326 7.25 8.28 -5.38
C GLU A 326 7.07 7.17 -4.34
N ALA A 327 5.97 6.40 -4.43
CA ALA A 327 5.77 5.23 -3.60
C ALA A 327 6.86 4.18 -3.79
N SER A 328 7.28 3.93 -5.04
CA SER A 328 8.37 2.99 -5.35
C SER A 328 9.72 3.53 -4.89
N GLU A 329 10.01 4.81 -5.12
CA GLU A 329 11.28 5.42 -4.69
C GLU A 329 11.42 5.37 -3.17
N ALA A 330 10.40 5.77 -2.41
CA ALA A 330 10.45 5.70 -0.95
C ALA A 330 10.60 4.25 -0.46
N PHE A 331 9.79 3.32 -0.99
CA PHE A 331 9.86 1.91 -0.60
C PHE A 331 11.23 1.29 -0.91
N SER A 332 11.74 1.52 -2.12
CA SER A 332 13.01 0.94 -2.56
C SER A 332 14.19 1.53 -1.78
N ASN A 333 14.17 2.83 -1.47
CA ASN A 333 15.19 3.47 -0.64
C ASN A 333 15.19 2.94 0.80
N ASP A 334 14.02 2.74 1.41
CA ASP A 334 13.89 2.10 2.72
C ASP A 334 14.41 0.64 2.71
N LEU A 335 14.19 -0.07 1.59
CA LEU A 335 14.61 -1.46 1.41
C LEU A 335 16.11 -1.59 1.09
N LEU A 336 16.72 -0.58 0.48
CA LEU A 336 18.10 -0.59 -0.05
C LEU A 336 19.15 -1.07 0.96
N PRO A 337 19.17 -0.66 2.25
CA PRO A 337 20.12 -1.18 3.22
C PRO A 337 20.07 -2.71 3.36
N SER A 338 18.87 -3.30 3.24
CA SER A 338 18.71 -4.76 3.25
C SER A 338 19.15 -5.35 1.90
N LEU A 339 18.81 -4.73 0.77
CA LEU A 339 19.21 -5.23 -0.56
C LEU A 339 20.72 -5.28 -0.73
N LEU A 340 21.45 -4.33 -0.15
CA LEU A 340 22.91 -4.30 -0.21
C LEU A 340 23.56 -5.52 0.48
N THR A 341 22.86 -6.19 1.40
CA THR A 341 23.33 -7.41 2.07
C THR A 341 22.74 -8.71 1.49
N LEU A 342 22.01 -8.62 0.37
CA LEU A 342 21.29 -9.75 -0.23
C LEU A 342 22.24 -10.77 -0.91
N ASN A 343 23.44 -10.34 -1.30
CA ASN A 343 24.51 -11.24 -1.75
C ASN A 343 24.91 -12.29 -0.71
N ASP A 344 24.66 -12.02 0.58
CA ASP A 344 24.91 -12.91 1.71
C ASP A 344 23.61 -13.16 2.51
N TRP A 345 22.47 -13.28 1.81
CA TRP A 345 21.14 -13.42 2.43
C TRP A 345 21.02 -14.61 3.41
N GLN A 346 21.89 -15.62 3.29
CA GLN A 346 21.88 -16.77 4.19
C GLN A 346 22.41 -16.44 5.58
N ASN A 347 23.33 -15.48 5.69
CA ASN A 347 23.97 -15.09 6.95
C ASN A 347 23.54 -13.70 7.44
N SER A 348 23.12 -12.82 6.53
CA SER A 348 22.60 -11.50 6.88
C SER A 348 21.37 -11.61 7.79
N PRO A 349 21.37 -10.99 8.99
CA PRO A 349 20.31 -11.22 9.99
C PRO A 349 18.88 -10.94 9.50
N VAL A 350 18.69 -9.90 8.68
CA VAL A 350 17.36 -9.54 8.15
C VAL A 350 16.80 -10.63 7.23
N TRP A 351 17.64 -11.14 6.33
CA TRP A 351 17.26 -12.17 5.36
C TRP A 351 17.20 -13.56 5.98
N ALA A 352 18.10 -13.89 6.92
CA ALA A 352 18.08 -15.13 7.67
C ALA A 352 16.79 -15.27 8.50
N ARG A 353 16.30 -14.17 9.10
CA ARG A 353 14.98 -14.15 9.77
C ARG A 353 13.84 -14.43 8.79
N ALA A 354 13.87 -13.82 7.60
CA ALA A 354 12.85 -14.06 6.56
C ALA A 354 12.84 -15.54 6.10
N LYS A 355 14.02 -16.12 5.86
CA LYS A 355 14.19 -17.54 5.53
C LYS A 355 13.66 -18.45 6.65
N LYS A 356 13.96 -18.11 7.90
CA LYS A 356 13.46 -18.88 9.05
C LYS A 356 11.93 -18.87 9.07
N LEU A 357 11.30 -17.71 8.92
CA LEU A 357 9.84 -17.58 8.86
C LEU A 357 9.25 -18.37 7.68
N PHE A 358 9.89 -18.31 6.50
CA PHE A 358 9.50 -19.14 5.36
C PHE A 358 9.47 -20.63 5.70
N ASN A 359 10.52 -21.15 6.33
CA ASN A 359 10.58 -22.56 6.74
C ASN A 359 9.50 -22.90 7.78
N GLU A 360 9.27 -22.02 8.76
CA GLU A 360 8.20 -22.17 9.74
C GLU A 360 6.82 -22.24 9.07
N LYS A 361 6.58 -21.43 8.03
CA LYS A 361 5.32 -21.43 7.28
C LYS A 361 5.19 -22.64 6.36
N VAL A 362 6.26 -23.06 5.69
CA VAL A 362 6.28 -24.30 4.89
C VAL A 362 5.95 -25.51 5.75
N ALA A 363 6.43 -25.57 7.00
CA ALA A 363 6.09 -26.65 7.94
C ALA A 363 4.60 -26.70 8.33
N THR A 364 3.81 -25.66 8.02
CA THR A 364 2.36 -25.65 8.25
C THR A 364 1.54 -26.14 7.05
N LEU A 365 2.18 -26.40 5.90
CA LEU A 365 1.50 -26.93 4.71
C LEU A 365 0.98 -28.35 4.95
N PRO A 366 -0.21 -28.70 4.44
CA PRO A 366 -0.65 -30.08 4.41
C PRO A 366 0.22 -30.89 3.44
N ALA A 367 0.45 -32.17 3.76
CA ALA A 367 1.27 -33.06 2.93
C ALA A 367 0.78 -33.12 1.47
N SER A 368 -0.53 -33.09 1.26
CA SER A 368 -1.16 -33.09 -0.07
C SER A 368 -0.77 -31.89 -0.94
N ALA A 369 -0.40 -30.74 -0.35
CA ALA A 369 0.04 -29.58 -1.12
C ALA A 369 1.44 -29.76 -1.72
N LEU A 370 2.26 -30.66 -1.15
CA LEU A 370 3.64 -30.91 -1.58
C LEU A 370 3.75 -32.01 -2.66
N GLU A 371 2.69 -32.78 -2.87
CA GLU A 371 2.67 -33.93 -3.80
C GLU A 371 2.21 -33.58 -5.22
N LYS A 372 1.71 -32.35 -5.43
CA LYS A 372 1.30 -31.83 -6.75
C LYS A 372 2.49 -31.42 -7.60
#